data_AF-A0A316PKW5-F1
#
_entry.id   AF-A0A316PKW5-F1
#
_cell.length_a   1.000
_cell.length_b   1.000
_cell.length_c   1.000
_cell.angle_alpha   90.00
_cell.angle_beta   90.00
_cell.angle_gamma   90.00
#
_symmetry.space_group_name_H-M   'P 1'
#
loop_
_entity.id
_entity.type
_entity.pdbx_description
1 polymer ?
#
loop_
_entity_poly.entity_id
_entity_poly.type
_entity_poly.pdbx_seq_one_letter_code
_entity_poly.pdbx_strand_id
1 'polypeptide(L)'
;MPNIKSAKKRVKVNAVKAARNKAARSALRTEIKNANAAIVAGENKEEALKAAVKKIDQAAAKGLLHKNTAARKKSALAKKANA
;
A
#
# COMPACT_ATOMS: atom_id res chain seq x y z
N MET A 1 14.25 17.24 22.95
CA MET A 1 12.90 17.88 22.95
C MET A 1 12.93 19.05 21.97
N PRO A 2 11.88 19.30 21.16
CA PRO A 2 11.90 20.44 20.25
C PRO A 2 11.82 21.74 21.04
N ASN A 3 12.79 22.64 20.87
CA ASN A 3 12.85 23.89 21.63
C ASN A 3 12.00 25.00 20.98
N ILE A 4 11.78 24.93 19.67
CA ILE A 4 11.00 25.91 18.90
C ILE A 4 9.52 25.52 18.89
N LYS A 5 8.60 26.49 19.06
CA LYS A 5 7.14 26.27 19.06
C LYS A 5 6.66 25.55 17.79
N SER A 6 7.16 25.95 16.62
CA SER A 6 6.84 25.31 15.34
C SER A 6 7.27 23.84 15.30
N ALA A 7 8.45 23.52 15.83
CA ALA A 7 8.96 22.15 15.90
C ALA A 7 8.13 21.27 16.84
N LYS A 8 7.71 21.78 18.00
CA LYS A 8 6.77 21.07 18.91
C LYS A 8 5.45 20.73 18.20
N LYS A 9 4.90 21.65 17.40
CA LYS A 9 3.72 21.40 16.57
C LYS A 9 3.97 20.34 15.50
N ARG A 10 5.12 20.38 14.81
CA ARG A 10 5.49 19.39 13.78
C ARG A 10 5.57 17.98 14.35
N VAL A 11 6.10 17.79 15.56
CA VAL A 11 6.13 16.46 16.21
C VAL A 11 4.72 15.89 16.38
N LYS A 12 3.78 16.68 16.91
CA LYS A 12 2.38 16.25 17.08
C LYS A 12 1.72 15.89 15.74
N VAL A 13 1.87 16.75 14.72
CA VAL A 13 1.29 16.53 13.39
C VAL A 13 1.91 15.30 12.71
N ASN A 14 3.21 15.11 12.83
CA ASN A 14 3.91 13.97 12.24
C ASN A 14 3.47 12.65 12.87
N ALA A 15 3.27 12.60 14.20
CA ALA A 15 2.77 11.41 14.88
C ALA A 15 1.40 10.97 14.34
N VAL A 16 0.46 11.92 14.19
CA VAL A 16 -0.88 11.65 13.64
C VAL A 16 -0.81 11.16 12.19
N LYS A 17 0.01 11.82 11.35
CA LYS A 17 0.21 11.41 9.95
C LYS A 17 0.86 10.02 9.86
N ALA A 18 1.84 9.74 10.71
CA ALA A 18 2.52 8.45 10.75
C ALA A 18 1.56 7.32 11.12
N ALA A 19 0.70 7.51 12.12
CA ALA A 19 -0.31 6.54 12.51
C ALA A 19 -1.29 6.22 11.36
N ARG A 20 -1.83 7.25 10.70
CA ARG A 20 -2.71 7.08 9.52
C ARG A 20 -2.00 6.34 8.38
N ASN A 21 -0.76 6.71 8.08
CA ASN A 21 0.02 6.07 7.02
C ASN A 21 0.40 4.62 7.36
N LYS A 22 0.63 4.31 8.63
CA LYS A 22 0.90 2.95 9.11
C LYS A 22 -0.30 2.04 8.83
N ALA A 23 -1.51 2.46 9.22
CA ALA A 23 -2.75 1.71 8.98
C ALA A 23 -3.03 1.50 7.47
N ALA A 24 -2.85 2.53 6.66
CA ALA A 24 -3.05 2.42 5.22
C ALA A 24 -1.99 1.53 4.54
N ARG A 25 -0.73 1.56 5.00
CA ARG A 25 0.33 0.65 4.52
C ARG A 25 0.09 -0.80 4.94
N SER A 26 -0.40 -1.05 6.15
CA SER A 26 -0.74 -2.41 6.59
C SER A 26 -1.88 -2.98 5.77
N ALA A 27 -2.97 -2.23 5.56
CA ALA A 27 -4.08 -2.64 4.72
C ALA A 27 -3.62 -3.00 3.30
N LEU A 28 -2.78 -2.17 2.67
CA LEU A 28 -2.22 -2.45 1.35
C LEU A 28 -1.39 -3.75 1.31
N ARG A 29 -0.58 -3.99 2.35
CA ARG A 29 0.21 -5.24 2.44
C ARG A 29 -0.68 -6.46 2.57
N THR A 30 -1.75 -6.36 3.35
CA THR A 30 -2.74 -7.45 3.51
C THR A 30 -3.40 -7.77 2.18
N GLU A 31 -3.87 -6.77 1.43
CA GLU A 31 -4.49 -6.98 0.11
C GLU A 31 -3.53 -7.65 -0.88
N ILE A 32 -2.27 -7.23 -0.90
CA ILE A 32 -1.24 -7.88 -1.73
C ILE A 32 -1.02 -9.33 -1.28
N LYS A 33 -1.01 -9.61 0.03
CA LYS A 33 -0.86 -10.98 0.54
C LYS A 33 -2.05 -11.85 0.12
N ASN A 34 -3.27 -11.34 0.25
CA ASN A 34 -4.49 -12.02 -0.17
C ASN A 34 -4.48 -12.34 -1.67
N ALA A 35 -4.06 -11.39 -2.52
CA ALA A 35 -3.91 -11.65 -3.94
C ALA A 35 -2.85 -12.71 -4.24
N ASN A 36 -1.70 -12.73 -3.55
CA ASN A 36 -0.72 -13.80 -3.73
C ASN A 36 -1.28 -15.16 -3.28
N ALA A 37 -2.04 -15.21 -2.19
CA ALA A 37 -2.68 -16.44 -1.72
C ALA A 37 -3.72 -16.97 -2.73
N ALA A 38 -4.56 -16.09 -3.28
CA ALA A 38 -5.53 -16.46 -4.31
C ALA A 38 -4.87 -16.96 -5.60
N ILE A 39 -3.74 -16.38 -6.01
CA ILE A 39 -2.97 -16.87 -7.17
C ILE A 39 -2.46 -18.30 -6.92
N VAL A 40 -2.01 -18.61 -5.71
CA VAL A 40 -1.51 -19.95 -5.35
C VAL A 40 -2.64 -20.96 -5.22
N ALA A 41 -3.78 -20.56 -4.65
CA ALA A 41 -4.94 -21.43 -4.45
C ALA A 41 -5.70 -21.71 -5.76
N GLY A 42 -5.59 -20.85 -6.77
CA GLY A 42 -6.29 -21.01 -8.05
C GLY A 42 -7.75 -20.53 -8.07
N GLU A 43 -8.33 -20.23 -6.90
CA GLU A 43 -9.70 -19.74 -6.77
C GLU A 43 -9.78 -18.20 -6.72
N ASN A 44 -10.79 -17.60 -7.35
CA ASN A 44 -11.08 -16.15 -7.30
C ASN A 44 -9.91 -15.23 -7.67
N LYS A 45 -8.97 -15.75 -8.47
CA LYS A 45 -7.71 -15.10 -8.86
C LYS A 45 -7.93 -13.73 -9.50
N GLU A 46 -8.87 -13.63 -10.44
CA GLU A 46 -9.12 -12.37 -11.15
C GLU A 46 -9.66 -11.26 -10.24
N GLU A 47 -10.60 -11.59 -9.36
CA GLU A 47 -11.22 -10.63 -8.46
C GLU A 47 -10.21 -10.12 -7.43
N ALA A 48 -9.43 -11.03 -6.85
CA ALA A 48 -8.36 -10.69 -5.91
C ALA A 48 -7.29 -9.81 -6.56
N LEU A 49 -6.92 -10.09 -7.81
CA LEU A 49 -5.98 -9.27 -8.59
C LEU A 49 -6.55 -7.88 -8.87
N LYS A 50 -7.79 -7.77 -9.35
CA LYS A 50 -8.45 -6.48 -9.61
C LYS A 50 -8.52 -5.64 -8.34
N ALA A 51 -8.88 -6.24 -7.21
CA ALA A 51 -8.92 -5.59 -5.91
C ALA A 51 -7.54 -5.07 -5.47
N ALA A 52 -6.50 -5.92 -5.57
CA ALA A 52 -5.13 -5.53 -5.21
C ALA A 52 -4.58 -4.41 -6.10
N VAL A 53 -4.81 -4.47 -7.41
CA VAL A 53 -4.40 -3.42 -8.37
C VAL A 53 -5.07 -2.09 -8.03
N LYS A 54 -6.39 -2.09 -7.80
CA LYS A 54 -7.14 -0.90 -7.38
C LYS A 54 -6.54 -0.27 -6.12
N LYS A 55 -6.24 -1.08 -5.10
CA LYS A 55 -5.64 -0.59 -3.84
C LYS A 55 -4.24 -0.03 -4.03
N ILE A 56 -3.42 -0.64 -4.90
CA ILE A 56 -2.07 -0.15 -5.24
C ILE A 56 -2.15 1.23 -5.90
N ASP A 57 -3.06 1.41 -6.86
CA ASP A 57 -3.21 2.68 -7.57
C ASP A 57 -3.78 3.78 -6.67
N GLN A 58 -4.73 3.45 -5.79
CA GLN A 58 -5.20 4.37 -4.74
C GLN A 58 -4.09 4.77 -3.78
N ALA A 59 -3.18 3.85 -3.42
CA ALA A 59 -2.03 4.15 -2.56
C ALA A 59 -1.02 5.07 -3.25
N ALA A 60 -0.84 4.93 -4.57
CA ALA A 60 -0.01 5.83 -5.37
C ALA A 60 -0.64 7.23 -5.46
N ALA A 61 -1.95 7.32 -5.74
CA ALA A 61 -2.68 8.58 -5.82
C ALA A 61 -2.63 9.38 -4.51
N LYS A 62 -2.69 8.69 -3.36
CA LYS A 62 -2.57 9.31 -2.03
C LYS A 62 -1.12 9.61 -1.61
N GLY A 63 -0.13 9.34 -2.47
CA GLY A 63 1.30 9.56 -2.17
C GLY A 63 1.89 8.62 -1.11
N LEU A 64 1.20 7.52 -0.77
CA LEU A 64 1.73 6.51 0.15
C LEU A 64 2.84 5.67 -0.48
N LEU A 65 2.75 5.46 -1.80
CA LEU A 65 3.74 4.80 -2.64
C LEU A 65 4.17 5.73 -3.77
N HIS A 66 5.45 5.65 -4.13
CA HIS A 66 5.92 6.26 -5.37
C HIS A 66 5.34 5.53 -6.59
N LYS A 67 5.08 6.27 -7.67
CA LYS A 67 4.48 5.74 -8.92
C LYS A 67 5.26 4.53 -9.45
N ASN A 68 6.60 4.59 -9.44
CA ASN A 68 7.45 3.48 -9.89
C ASN A 68 7.32 2.24 -9.00
N THR A 69 7.16 2.42 -7.68
CA THR A 69 6.96 1.31 -6.75
C THR A 69 5.59 0.66 -6.97
N ALA A 70 4.56 1.46 -7.26
CA ALA A 70 3.24 0.96 -7.63
C ALA A 70 3.30 0.17 -8.95
N ALA A 71 3.93 0.73 -9.99
CA ALA A 71 4.13 0.05 -11.28
C ALA A 71 4.87 -1.28 -11.13
N ARG A 72 5.98 -1.31 -10.36
CA ARG A 72 6.72 -2.55 -10.07
C ARG A 72 5.86 -3.60 -9.38
N LYS A 73 5.05 -3.19 -8.38
CA LYS A 73 4.15 -4.11 -7.66
C LYS A 73 3.05 -4.68 -8.57
N LYS A 74 2.46 -3.86 -9.43
CA LYS A 74 1.47 -4.32 -10.42
C LYS A 74 2.09 -5.32 -11.40
N SER A 75 3.25 -5.00 -11.96
CA SER A 75 3.98 -5.89 -12.86
C SER A 75 4.32 -7.23 -12.20
N ALA A 76 4.79 -7.21 -10.95
CA ALA A 76 5.10 -8.44 -10.21
C ALA A 76 3.87 -9.33 -9.97
N LEU A 77 2.71 -8.73 -9.63
CA LEU A 77 1.46 -9.49 -9.46
C LEU A 77 0.97 -10.07 -10.78
N ALA A 78 1.01 -9.29 -11.87
CA ALA A 78 0.59 -9.76 -13.18
C ALA A 78 1.47 -10.92 -13.68
N LYS A 79 2.80 -10.83 -13.51
CA LYS A 79 3.73 -11.91 -13.87
C LYS A 79 3.42 -13.20 -13.12
N LYS A 80 3.15 -13.13 -11.82
CA LYS A 80 2.79 -14.30 -11.01
C LYS A 80 1.43 -14.89 -11.39
N ALA A 81 0.52 -14.06 -11.88
CA ALA A 81 -0.78 -14.50 -12.33
C ALA A 81 -0.74 -15.18 -13.70
N ASN A 82 0.22 -14.83 -14.55
CA ASN A 82 0.34 -15.39 -15.90
C ASN A 82 1.40 -16.50 -16.02
N ALA A 83 2.13 -16.76 -14.93
CA ALA A 83 2.97 -17.95 -14.77
C ALA A 83 2.11 -19.12 -14.30
#